data_AF-A0AAN8G4J7-F1
#
_entry.id   AF-A0AAN8G4J7-F1
#
_cell.length_a   1.000
_cell.length_b   1.000
_cell.length_c   1.000
_cell.angle_alpha   90.00
_cell.angle_beta   90.00
_cell.angle_gamma   90.00
#
_symmetry.space_group_name_H-M   'P 1'
#
loop_
_entity.id
_entity.type
_entity.pdbx_description
1 polymer ?
#
loop_
_entity_poly.entity_id
_entity_poly.type
_entity_poly.pdbx_seq_one_letter_code
_entity_poly.pdbx_strand_id
1 'polypeptide(L)'
;SIAENGRTRKLQIVTLTALIHGVFEHLLSTDLLVSSSLPPNAPPQSLAQVGVNISYMALRAVDCLWNGLVMGEPLRLLQLLYGVYSVASRKENKEISLDSLTSSIMRCV
;
A
#
# COMPACT_ATOMS: atom_id res chain seq x y z
N SER A 1 3.79 -17.41 30.27
CA SER A 1 3.52 -17.43 28.82
C SER A 1 3.06 -16.07 28.24
N ILE A 2 2.35 -15.20 28.99
CA ILE A 2 1.85 -13.90 28.47
C ILE A 2 2.96 -12.90 28.07
N ALA A 3 4.14 -12.94 28.71
CA ALA A 3 5.23 -11.99 28.46
C ALA A 3 5.96 -12.21 27.11
N GLU A 4 6.07 -13.47 26.64
CA GLU A 4 6.71 -13.79 25.35
C GLU A 4 5.85 -13.31 24.18
N ASN A 5 4.53 -13.42 24.29
CA ASN A 5 3.58 -12.89 23.30
C ASN A 5 3.71 -11.37 23.12
N GLY A 6 4.05 -10.62 24.17
CA GLY A 6 4.22 -9.18 24.09
C GLY A 6 5.43 -8.75 23.25
N ARG A 7 6.58 -9.41 23.41
CA ARG A 7 7.79 -9.11 22.61
C ARG A 7 7.65 -9.57 21.17
N THR A 8 7.14 -10.78 20.95
CA THR A 8 6.90 -11.30 19.60
C THR A 8 5.89 -10.44 18.84
N ARG A 9 4.79 -10.04 19.49
CA ARG A 9 3.79 -9.15 18.88
C ARG A 9 4.37 -7.77 18.54
N LYS A 10 5.19 -7.19 19.42
CA LYS A 10 5.90 -5.92 19.12
C LYS A 10 6.80 -6.05 17.90
N LEU A 11 7.58 -7.14 17.80
CA LEU A 11 8.45 -7.38 16.65
C LEU A 11 7.64 -7.57 15.35
N GLN A 12 6.53 -8.30 15.41
CA GLN A 12 5.62 -8.49 14.27
C GLN A 12 5.03 -7.17 13.79
N ILE A 13 4.57 -6.31 14.71
CA ILE A 13 4.03 -4.98 14.38
C ILE A 13 5.11 -4.11 13.72
N VAL A 14 6.33 -4.07 14.28
CA VAL A 14 7.44 -3.29 13.70
C VAL A 14 7.79 -3.80 12.29
N THR A 15 7.86 -5.13 12.12
CA THR A 15 8.15 -5.75 10.83
C THR A 15 7.04 -5.46 9.82
N LEU A 16 5.77 -5.56 10.22
CA LEU A 16 4.62 -5.27 9.37
C LEU A 16 4.60 -3.80 8.93
N THR A 17 4.84 -2.86 9.85
CA THR A 17 5.00 -1.43 9.49
C THR A 17 6.08 -1.26 8.44
N ALA A 18 7.28 -1.82 8.67
CA ALA A 18 8.41 -1.66 7.78
C ALA A 18 8.12 -2.23 6.38
N LEU A 19 7.44 -3.38 6.31
CA LEU A 19 7.02 -3.98 5.05
C LEU A 19 5.97 -3.12 4.32
N ILE A 20 4.95 -2.63 5.02
CA ILE A 20 3.92 -1.77 4.42
C ILE A 20 4.56 -0.53 3.80
N HIS A 21 5.39 0.20 4.57
CA HIS A 21 6.07 1.38 4.05
C HIS A 21 7.01 1.03 2.90
N GLY A 22 7.83 -0.02 3.04
CA GLY A 22 8.78 -0.42 2.01
C GLY A 22 8.11 -0.82 0.69
N VAL A 23 6.96 -1.49 0.74
CA VAL A 23 6.22 -1.86 -0.46
C VAL A 23 5.63 -0.62 -1.14
N PHE A 24 5.03 0.31 -0.40
CA PHE A 24 4.51 1.55 -0.99
C PHE A 24 5.61 2.45 -1.53
N GLU A 25 6.73 2.59 -0.82
CA GLU A 25 7.91 3.31 -1.30
C GLU A 25 8.48 2.68 -2.57
N HIS A 26 8.59 1.35 -2.60
CA HIS A 26 9.06 0.65 -3.79
C HIS A 26 8.13 0.88 -4.98
N LEU A 27 6.81 0.76 -4.77
CA LEU A 27 5.80 0.99 -5.80
C LEU A 27 5.89 2.38 -6.42
N LEU A 28 6.13 3.40 -5.60
CA LEU A 28 6.36 4.78 -6.06
C LEU A 28 7.68 4.90 -6.82
N SER A 29 8.74 4.26 -6.33
CA SER A 29 10.09 4.33 -6.92
C SER A 29 10.20 3.62 -8.27
N THR A 30 9.45 2.54 -8.47
CA THR A 30 9.49 1.74 -9.70
C THR A 30 8.51 2.21 -10.75
N ASP A 31 7.71 3.24 -10.44
CA ASP A 31 6.60 3.72 -11.27
C ASP A 31 5.80 2.55 -11.84
N LEU A 32 5.41 1.60 -10.95
CA LEU A 32 4.96 0.25 -11.33
C LEU A 32 3.72 0.28 -12.26
N LEU A 33 2.99 1.39 -12.24
CA LEU A 33 1.83 1.66 -13.07
C LEU A 33 2.19 2.20 -14.46
N VAL A 34 3.39 2.76 -14.65
CA VAL A 34 3.90 3.23 -15.94
C VAL A 34 4.64 2.08 -16.62
N SER A 35 3.89 1.29 -17.40
CA SER A 35 4.40 0.43 -18.48
C SER A 35 5.63 -0.44 -18.14
N SER A 36 5.76 -0.90 -16.90
CA SER A 36 6.83 -1.83 -16.55
C SER A 36 6.47 -3.19 -17.13
N SER A 37 7.31 -3.71 -18.03
CA SER A 37 7.17 -5.08 -18.50
C SER A 37 7.27 -5.99 -17.29
N LEU A 38 6.18 -6.70 -16.98
CA LEU A 38 6.17 -7.71 -15.93
C LEU A 38 7.36 -8.67 -16.13
N PRO A 39 7.94 -9.22 -15.06
CA PRO A 39 8.98 -10.24 -15.19
C PRO A 39 8.52 -11.33 -16.18
N PRO A 40 9.41 -11.88 -17.02
CA PRO A 40 9.04 -12.79 -18.10
C PRO A 40 8.30 -14.06 -17.64
N ASN A 41 8.37 -14.38 -16.33
CA ASN A 41 7.69 -15.52 -15.71
C ASN A 41 6.42 -15.16 -14.94
N ALA A 42 6.03 -13.88 -14.90
CA ALA A 42 4.82 -13.45 -14.22
C ALA A 42 3.60 -13.67 -15.14
N PRO A 43 2.46 -14.15 -14.60
CA PRO A 43 1.22 -14.21 -15.36
C PRO A 43 0.91 -12.82 -15.93
N PRO A 44 0.41 -12.70 -17.17
CA PRO A 44 -0.02 -11.41 -17.70
C PRO A 44 -1.14 -10.87 -16.81
N GLN A 45 -0.86 -9.78 -16.09
CA GLN A 45 -1.85 -9.06 -15.30
C GLN A 45 -2.22 -7.77 -16.03
N SER A 46 -3.52 -7.47 -16.11
CA SER A 46 -3.96 -6.18 -16.63
C SER A 46 -3.60 -5.06 -15.64
N LEU A 47 -3.35 -3.87 -16.18
CA LEU A 47 -3.06 -2.69 -15.37
C LEU A 47 -4.22 -2.37 -14.41
N ALA A 48 -5.46 -2.57 -14.85
CA ALA A 48 -6.66 -2.50 -14.01
C ALA A 48 -6.57 -3.41 -12.78
N GLN A 49 -6.18 -4.68 -12.96
CA GLN A 49 -6.07 -5.65 -11.85
C GLN A 49 -4.95 -5.27 -10.88
N VAL A 50 -3.82 -4.76 -11.39
CA VAL A 50 -2.73 -4.23 -10.57
C VAL A 50 -3.24 -3.05 -9.74
N GLY A 51 -3.98 -2.12 -10.35
CA GLY A 51 -4.61 -0.99 -9.65
C GLY A 51 -5.59 -1.41 -8.53
N VAL A 52 -6.39 -2.45 -8.77
CA VAL A 52 -7.29 -3.03 -7.75
C VAL A 52 -6.49 -3.62 -6.59
N ASN A 53 -5.43 -4.38 -6.88
CA ASN A 53 -4.58 -4.98 -5.84
C ASN A 53 -3.89 -3.90 -4.98
N ILE A 54 -3.43 -2.82 -5.61
CA ILE A 54 -2.81 -1.68 -4.92
C ILE A 54 -3.84 -0.97 -4.04
N SER A 55 -5.04 -0.73 -4.55
CA SER A 55 -6.13 -0.11 -3.79
C SER A 55 -6.55 -0.98 -2.60
N TYR A 56 -6.59 -2.30 -2.79
CA TYR A 56 -6.86 -3.24 -1.70
C TYR A 56 -5.75 -3.22 -0.64
N MET A 57 -4.50 -3.17 -1.06
CA MET A 57 -3.36 -3.05 -0.15
C MET A 57 -3.39 -1.74 0.63
N ALA A 58 -3.76 -0.63 -0.01
CA ALA A 58 -3.99 0.65 0.65
C ALA A 58 -5.07 0.53 1.73
N LEU A 59 -6.24 -0.03 1.39
CA LEU A 59 -7.32 -0.26 2.34
C LEU A 59 -6.85 -1.06 3.56
N ARG A 60 -6.12 -2.17 3.33
CA ARG A 60 -5.60 -3.02 4.41
C ARG A 60 -4.54 -2.32 5.26
N ALA A 61 -3.70 -1.49 4.67
CA ALA A 61 -2.71 -0.70 5.42
C ALA A 61 -3.39 0.30 6.35
N VAL A 62 -4.45 0.95 5.89
CA VAL A 62 -5.28 1.86 6.70
C VAL A 62 -6.03 1.12 7.80
N ASP A 63 -6.57 -0.06 7.52
CA ASP A 63 -7.15 -0.91 8.56
C ASP A 63 -6.10 -1.30 9.61
N CYS A 64 -4.87 -1.65 9.20
CA CYS A 64 -3.80 -1.98 10.13
C CYS A 64 -3.39 -0.76 10.98
N LEU A 65 -3.41 0.45 10.41
CA LEU A 65 -3.17 1.69 11.14
C LEU A 65 -4.20 1.87 12.27
N TRP A 66 -5.50 1.79 11.96
CA TRP A 66 -6.56 1.98 12.95
C TRP A 66 -6.67 0.85 13.98
N ASN A 67 -6.21 -0.35 13.64
CA ASN A 67 -6.14 -1.48 14.59
C ASN A 67 -4.88 -1.46 15.47
N GLY A 68 -4.03 -0.42 15.37
CA GLY A 68 -2.78 -0.34 16.13
C GLY A 68 -1.75 -1.40 15.74
N LEU A 69 -1.87 -1.95 14.53
CA LEU A 69 -0.95 -2.93 13.94
C LEU A 69 0.15 -2.28 13.10
N VAL A 70 0.07 -0.96 12.91
CA VAL A 70 1.13 -0.14 12.34
C VAL A 70 1.62 0.83 13.41
N MET A 71 2.88 0.66 13.81
CA MET A 71 3.62 1.63 14.63
C MET A 71 4.22 2.71 13.74
N GLY A 72 4.03 3.99 14.05
CA GLY A 72 4.68 5.10 13.34
C GLY A 72 3.79 6.32 13.17
N GLU A 73 4.26 7.31 12.41
CA GLU A 73 3.48 8.50 12.06
C GLU A 73 2.41 8.15 11.02
N PRO A 74 1.10 8.27 11.34
CA PRO A 74 0.01 8.11 10.38
C PRO A 74 0.19 8.97 9.12
N LEU A 75 0.85 10.12 9.29
CA LEU A 75 1.15 11.08 8.24
C LEU A 75 2.05 10.48 7.14
N ARG A 76 2.99 9.59 7.52
CA ARG A 76 3.87 8.93 6.53
C ARG A 76 3.08 7.98 5.63
N LEU A 77 2.17 7.19 6.21
CA LEU A 77 1.29 6.32 5.42
C LEU A 77 0.39 7.16 4.51
N LEU A 78 -0.18 8.25 5.03
CA LEU A 78 -1.01 9.17 4.26
C LEU A 78 -0.25 9.77 3.07
N GLN A 79 0.99 10.24 3.27
CA GLN A 79 1.85 10.77 2.21
C GLN A 79 2.14 9.72 1.13
N LEU A 80 2.43 8.48 1.53
CA LEU A 80 2.64 7.39 0.59
C LEU A 80 1.38 7.10 -0.23
N LEU A 81 0.21 7.04 0.39
CA LEU A 81 -1.06 6.83 -0.30
C LEU A 81 -1.39 7.95 -1.29
N TYR A 82 -1.12 9.21 -0.93
CA TYR A 82 -1.24 10.34 -1.86
C TYR A 82 -0.26 10.24 -3.03
N GLY A 83 0.97 9.77 -2.78
CA GLY A 83 1.92 9.46 -3.85
C GLY A 83 1.34 8.43 -4.82
N VAL A 84 0.74 7.35 -4.30
CA VAL A 84 0.18 6.28 -5.14
C VAL A 84 -0.99 6.82 -5.95
N TYR A 85 -1.85 7.65 -5.34
CA TYR A 85 -2.95 8.31 -6.02
C TYR A 85 -2.46 9.23 -7.14
N SER A 86 -1.39 10.00 -6.90
CA SER A 86 -0.79 10.86 -7.92
C SER A 86 -0.27 10.06 -9.12
N VAL A 87 0.33 8.89 -8.90
CA VAL A 87 0.77 8.00 -9.99
C VAL A 87 -0.43 7.37 -10.71
N ALA A 88 -1.40 6.84 -9.96
CA ALA A 88 -2.59 6.18 -10.51
C ALA A 88 -3.49 7.13 -11.30
N SER A 89 -3.52 8.43 -10.95
CA SER A 89 -4.33 9.45 -11.64
C SER A 89 -3.69 10.01 -12.93
N ARG A 90 -2.49 9.54 -13.31
CA ARG A 90 -1.84 9.95 -14.56
C ARG A 90 -2.67 9.52 -15.77
N LYS A 91 -2.61 10.31 -16.85
CA LYS A 91 -3.39 10.12 -18.09
C LYS A 91 -3.14 8.77 -18.78
N GLU A 92 -2.01 8.13 -18.50
CA GLU A 92 -1.62 6.81 -19.01
C GLU A 92 -2.37 5.66 -18.30
N ASN A 93 -2.89 5.91 -17.10
CA ASN A 93 -3.44 4.90 -16.19
C ASN A 93 -4.98 4.92 -16.13
N LYS A 94 -5.66 5.18 -17.25
CA LYS A 94 -7.12 5.34 -17.31
C LYS A 94 -7.92 4.10 -16.87
N GLU A 95 -7.27 2.94 -16.88
CA GLU A 95 -7.88 1.66 -16.50
C GLU A 95 -7.97 1.46 -14.97
N ILE A 96 -7.31 2.31 -14.19
CA ILE A 96 -7.29 2.21 -12.73
C ILE A 96 -8.46 2.99 -12.13
N SER A 97 -9.36 2.29 -11.43
CA SER A 97 -10.38 2.96 -10.61
C SER A 97 -9.72 3.59 -9.38
N LEU A 98 -9.95 4.89 -9.21
CA LEU A 98 -9.42 5.67 -8.08
C LEU A 98 -10.35 5.67 -6.87
N ASP A 99 -11.57 5.15 -6.99
CA ASP A 99 -12.61 5.28 -5.95
C ASP A 99 -12.19 4.57 -4.65
N SER A 100 -11.65 3.36 -4.77
CA SER A 100 -11.21 2.56 -3.63
C SER A 100 -9.98 3.17 -2.95
N LEU A 101 -9.07 3.75 -3.73
CA LEU A 101 -7.89 4.44 -3.20
C LEU A 101 -8.28 5.75 -2.51
N THR A 102 -9.21 6.50 -3.10
CA THR A 102 -9.77 7.73 -2.53
C THR A 102 -10.47 7.44 -1.21
N SER A 103 -11.33 6.41 -1.17
CA SER A 103 -11.98 5.96 0.07
C SER A 103 -10.97 5.60 1.15
N SER A 104 -9.87 4.93 0.79
CA SER A 104 -8.80 4.58 1.73
C SER A 104 -8.08 5.82 2.28
N ILE A 105 -7.78 6.80 1.43
CA ILE A 105 -7.16 8.08 1.84
C ILE A 105 -8.09 8.86 2.78
N MET A 106 -9.38 8.95 2.45
CA MET A 106 -10.37 9.65 3.29
C MET A 106 -10.52 9.03 4.68
N ARG A 107 -10.24 7.73 4.84
CA ARG A 107 -10.22 7.08 6.15
C ARG A 107 -8.97 7.38 6.97
N CYS A 108 -7.95 8.03 6.40
CA CYS A 108 -6.74 8.44 7.13
C CYS A 108 -6.79 9.87 7.68
N VAL A 109 -7.80 10.66 7.25
CA VAL A 109 -8.06 12.05 7.64
C VAL A 109 -9.16 12.08 8.68
#